data_AF-A0A7G8X333-F1
#
_entry.id   AF-A0A7G8X333-F1
#
_cell.length_a   1.000
_cell.length_b   1.000
_cell.length_c   1.000
_cell.angle_alpha   90.00
_cell.angle_beta   90.00
_cell.angle_gamma   90.00
#
_symmetry.space_group_name_H-M   'P 1'
#
loop_
_entity.id
_entity.type
_entity.pdbx_description
1 polymer ?
#
loop_
_entity_poly.entity_id
_entity_poly.type
_entity_poly.pdbx_seq_one_letter_code
_entity_poly.pdbx_strand_id
1 'polypeptide(L)'
;MENILGLIYQGITGAISIYSILLIIYILMSWIPASRETKFGIILGKITEPYLGFFRKFIPPLGMIDISPIVGIFALRFISDGVTAIFLMLL
;
A
#
# COMPACT_ATOMS: atom_id res chain seq x y z
N MET A 1 -24.41 11.76 13.69
CA MET A 1 -24.16 10.67 12.74
C MET A 1 -23.13 11.09 11.70
N GLU A 2 -23.33 12.24 11.04
CA GLU A 2 -22.42 12.78 10.01
C GLU A 2 -20.96 12.93 10.47
N ASN A 3 -20.71 13.45 11.70
CA ASN A 3 -19.35 13.56 12.24
C ASN A 3 -18.66 12.20 12.43
N ILE A 4 -19.39 11.15 12.82
CA ILE A 4 -18.81 9.81 13.02
C ILE A 4 -18.44 9.21 11.67
N LEU A 5 -19.34 9.31 10.69
CA LEU A 5 -19.09 8.80 9.34
C LEU A 5 -17.88 9.51 8.70
N GLY A 6 -17.77 10.83 8.88
CA GLY A 6 -16.60 11.60 8.44
C GLY A 6 -15.29 11.17 9.08
N LEU A 7 -15.28 10.87 10.39
CA LEU A 7 -14.10 10.36 11.08
C LEU A 7 -13.68 8.97 10.58
N ILE A 8 -14.64 8.09 10.30
CA ILE A 8 -14.36 6.76 9.74
C ILE A 8 -13.77 6.91 8.33
N TYR A 9 -14.36 7.76 7.48
CA TYR A 9 -13.84 8.04 6.14
C TYR A 9 -12.39 8.53 6.18
N GLN A 10 -12.08 9.51 7.03
CA GLN A 10 -10.73 10.04 7.20
C GLN A 10 -9.76 8.99 7.74
N GLY A 11 -10.21 8.15 8.68
CA GLY A 11 -9.39 7.06 9.22
C GLY A 11 -9.02 6.03 8.15
N ILE A 12 -9.99 5.58 7.34
CA ILE A 12 -9.77 4.57 6.29
C ILE A 12 -8.87 5.15 5.19
N THR A 13 -9.22 6.31 4.63
CA THR A 13 -8.44 6.92 3.54
C THR A 13 -7.05 7.33 4.00
N GLY A 14 -6.91 7.83 5.22
CA GLY A 14 -5.62 8.10 5.85
C GLY A 14 -4.75 6.85 5.99
N ALA A 15 -5.32 5.74 6.47
CA ALA A 15 -4.60 4.47 6.57
C ALA A 15 -4.14 3.94 5.19
N ILE A 16 -5.00 4.01 4.17
CA ILE A 16 -4.64 3.62 2.80
C ILE A 16 -3.51 4.50 2.26
N SER A 17 -3.56 5.81 2.50
CA SER A 17 -2.53 6.76 2.08
C SER A 17 -1.19 6.47 2.75
N ILE A 18 -1.18 6.29 4.08
CA ILE A 18 0.02 5.94 4.83
C ILE A 18 0.61 4.62 4.31
N TYR A 19 -0.23 3.58 4.14
CA TYR A 19 0.23 2.30 3.64
C TYR A 19 0.79 2.39 2.21
N SER A 20 0.18 3.19 1.34
CA SER A 20 0.70 3.46 -0.01
C SER A 20 2.08 4.12 0.03
N ILE A 21 2.31 5.06 0.94
CA ILE A 21 3.64 5.67 1.16
C ILE A 21 4.64 4.61 1.64
N LEU A 22 4.26 3.73 2.57
CA LEU A 22 5.12 2.64 3.04
C LEU A 22 5.52 1.69 1.89
N LEU A 23 4.59 1.37 0.98
CA LEU A 23 4.90 0.60 -0.22
C LEU A 23 5.92 1.33 -1.10
N ILE A 24 5.74 2.64 -1.35
CA ILE A 24 6.69 3.43 -2.15
C ILE A 24 8.08 3.41 -1.52
N ILE A 25 8.18 3.65 -0.21
CA ILE A 25 9.46 3.60 0.50
C ILE A 25 10.08 2.21 0.38
N TYR A 26 9.29 1.15 0.56
CA TYR A 26 9.76 -0.24 0.46
C TYR A 26 10.33 -0.56 -0.92
N ILE A 27 9.67 -0.10 -1.99
CA ILE A 27 10.14 -0.27 -3.38
C ILE A 27 11.47 0.44 -3.57
N LEU A 28 11.58 1.70 -3.16
CA LEU A 28 12.81 2.46 -3.32
C LEU A 28 13.97 1.82 -2.54
N MET A 29 13.69 1.33 -1.33
CA MET A 29 14.65 0.55 -0.54
C MET A 29 15.00 -0.78 -1.23
N SER A 30 14.05 -1.41 -1.92
CA SER A 30 14.28 -2.70 -2.56
C SER A 30 15.37 -2.68 -3.63
N TRP A 31 15.60 -1.52 -4.25
CA TRP A 31 16.60 -1.31 -5.28
C TRP A 31 18.01 -1.12 -4.71
N ILE A 32 18.14 -0.86 -3.41
CA ILE A 32 19.41 -0.69 -2.72
C ILE A 32 19.56 -1.84 -1.69
N PRO A 33 20.31 -2.91 -2.00
CA PRO A 33 20.39 -4.11 -1.16
C PRO A 33 20.72 -3.81 0.32
N ALA A 34 21.69 -2.94 0.58
CA ALA A 34 22.11 -2.57 1.93
C ALA A 34 20.99 -1.93 2.76
N SER A 35 20.00 -1.27 2.13
CA SER A 35 18.90 -0.63 2.84
C SER A 35 17.86 -1.64 3.36
N ARG A 36 17.68 -2.76 2.65
CA ARG A 36 16.75 -3.85 3.04
C ARG A 36 17.19 -4.57 4.31
N GLU A 37 18.50 -4.67 4.53
CA GLU A 37 19.09 -5.37 5.68
C GLU A 37 19.06 -4.54 6.98
N THR A 38 18.71 -3.25 6.88
CA THR A 38 18.53 -2.40 8.06
C THR A 38 17.33 -2.84 8.89
N LYS A 39 17.34 -2.54 10.20
CA LYS A 39 16.19 -2.82 11.09
C LYS A 39 14.89 -2.21 10.55
N PHE A 40 14.97 -0.99 10.00
CA PHE A 40 13.83 -0.32 9.39
C PHE A 40 13.35 -1.06 8.13
N GLY A 41 14.25 -1.45 7.24
CA GLY A 41 13.93 -2.23 6.03
C GLY A 41 13.28 -3.57 6.32
N ILE A 42 13.76 -4.28 7.34
CA ILE A 42 13.17 -5.56 7.79
C ILE A 42 11.74 -5.36 8.33
N ILE A 43 11.52 -4.34 9.17
CA ILE A 43 10.18 -4.04 9.71
C ILE A 43 9.23 -3.64 8.58
N LEU A 44 9.69 -2.77 7.69
CA LEU A 44 8.91 -2.31 6.56
C LEU A 44 8.53 -3.49 5.66
N GLY A 45 9.48 -4.37 5.35
CA GLY A 45 9.23 -5.61 4.61
C GLY A 45 8.19 -6.49 5.29
N LYS A 46 8.25 -6.70 6.61
CA LYS A 46 7.22 -7.48 7.32
C LYS A 46 5.80 -6.90 7.17
N ILE A 47 5.68 -5.59 7.03
CA ILE A 47 4.39 -4.89 6.88
C ILE A 47 3.90 -4.93 5.42
N THR A 48 4.80 -4.81 4.44
CA THR A 48 4.45 -4.68 3.02
C THR A 48 4.43 -6.01 2.27
N GLU A 49 5.25 -6.97 2.67
CA GLU A 49 5.42 -8.26 1.98
C GLU A 49 4.17 -9.13 1.91
N PRO A 50 3.31 -9.23 2.95
CA PRO A 50 2.07 -10.00 2.81
C PRO A 50 1.17 -9.50 1.68
N TYR A 51 1.11 -8.18 1.48
CA TYR A 51 0.36 -7.54 0.41
C TYR A 51 1.06 -7.71 -0.93
N LEU A 52 2.34 -7.32 -1.04
CA LEU A 52 3.10 -7.41 -2.30
C LEU A 52 3.28 -8.87 -2.76
N GLY A 53 3.50 -9.78 -1.83
CA GLY A 53 3.62 -11.22 -2.09
C GLY A 53 2.37 -11.82 -2.71
N PHE A 54 1.18 -11.26 -2.46
CA PHE A 54 -0.03 -11.64 -3.20
C PHE A 54 0.09 -11.26 -4.68
N PHE A 55 0.48 -10.02 -5.00
CA PHE A 55 0.64 -9.58 -6.39
C PHE A 55 1.77 -10.30 -7.11
N ARG A 56 2.87 -10.63 -6.42
CA ARG A 56 4.00 -11.38 -7.01
C ARG A 56 3.62 -12.78 -7.50
N LYS A 57 2.53 -13.37 -6.99
CA LYS A 57 2.01 -14.65 -7.50
C LYS A 57 1.47 -14.52 -8.92
N PHE A 58 0.98 -13.33 -9.29
CA PHE A 58 0.41 -13.05 -10.61
C PHE A 58 1.39 -12.29 -11.51
N ILE A 59 2.25 -11.46 -10.91
CA ILE A 59 3.21 -10.58 -11.60
C ILE A 59 4.59 -10.82 -10.97
N PRO A 60 5.30 -11.88 -11.41
CA PRO A 60 6.61 -12.19 -10.86
C PRO A 60 7.62 -11.07 -11.16
N PRO A 61 8.66 -10.89 -10.32
CA PRO A 61 9.72 -9.92 -10.59
C PRO A 61 10.44 -10.21 -11.92
N LEU A 62 10.82 -9.14 -12.63
CA LEU A 62 11.64 -9.23 -13.82
C LEU A 62 13.11 -9.05 -13.43
N GLY A 63 13.80 -10.17 -13.19
CA GLY A 63 15.16 -10.16 -12.66
C GLY A 63 15.20 -9.54 -11.25
N MET A 64 15.91 -8.43 -11.09
CA MET A 64 16.00 -7.70 -9.82
C MET A 64 14.88 -6.66 -9.61
N ILE A 65 14.09 -6.38 -10.65
CA ILE A 65 13.07 -5.34 -10.63
C ILE A 65 11.71 -5.95 -10.30
N ASP A 66 11.18 -5.57 -9.15
CA ASP A 66 9.84 -5.94 -8.72
C ASP A 66 8.80 -4.91 -9.19
N ILE A 67 7.96 -5.29 -10.15
CA ILE A 67 6.89 -4.46 -10.73
C ILE A 67 5.57 -4.62 -9.98
N SER A 68 5.42 -5.71 -9.22
CA SER A 68 4.24 -5.98 -8.39
C SER A 68 3.78 -4.81 -7.50
N PRO A 69 4.68 -3.94 -6.98
CA PRO A 69 4.26 -2.85 -6.13
C PRO A 69 3.56 -1.72 -6.88
N ILE A 70 3.86 -1.52 -8.17
CA ILE A 70 3.13 -0.57 -9.01
C ILE A 70 1.66 -0.98 -9.09
N VAL A 71 1.42 -2.26 -9.36
CA VAL A 71 0.06 -2.83 -9.42
C VAL A 71 -0.62 -2.80 -8.05
N GLY A 72 0.12 -3.08 -6.98
CA GLY A 72 -0.37 -2.93 -5.61
C GLY A 72 -0.82 -1.49 -5.30
N ILE A 73 -0.03 -0.49 -5.68
CA ILE A 73 -0.40 0.92 -5.47
C ILE A 73 -1.67 1.29 -6.26
N PHE A 74 -1.79 0.85 -7.52
CA PHE A 74 -3.02 1.07 -8.30
C PHE A 74 -4.22 0.36 -7.67
N ALA A 75 -4.06 -0.86 -7.16
CA ALA A 75 -5.12 -1.56 -6.46
C ALA A 75 -5.57 -0.80 -5.20
N LEU A 76 -4.64 -0.29 -4.38
CA LEU A 76 -4.97 0.57 -3.24
C LEU A 76 -5.67 1.85 -3.66
N ARG A 77 -5.27 2.45 -4.79
CA ARG A 77 -5.93 3.64 -5.31
C ARG A 77 -7.39 3.35 -5.65
N PHE A 78 -7.67 2.28 -6.38
CA PHE A 78 -9.04 1.89 -6.72
C PHE A 78 -9.86 1.53 -5.46
N ILE A 79 -9.25 0.90 -4.46
CA ILE A 79 -9.90 0.65 -3.17
C ILE A 79 -10.26 1.98 -2.50
N SER A 80 -9.35 2.95 -2.47
CA SER A 80 -9.61 4.28 -1.90
C SER A 80 -10.73 5.01 -2.63
N ASP A 81 -10.73 4.97 -3.97
CA ASP A 81 -11.76 5.61 -4.78
C ASP A 81 -13.13 4.93 -4.56
N GLY A 82 -13.16 3.60 -4.42
CA GLY A 82 -14.36 2.85 -4.05
C GLY A 82 -14.88 3.17 -2.66
N VAL A 83 -13.99 3.32 -1.66
CA VAL A 83 -14.35 3.79 -0.32
C VAL A 83 -15.00 5.18 -0.44
N THR A 84 -14.36 6.12 -1.12
CA THR A 84 -14.92 7.46 -1.34
C THR A 84 -16.30 7.41 -1.97
N ALA A 85 -16.50 6.61 -3.02
CA ALA A 85 -17.79 6.46 -3.67
C ALA A 85 -18.89 5.95 -2.71
N ILE A 86 -18.58 4.93 -1.90
CA ILE A 86 -19.53 4.39 -0.91
C ILE A 86 -19.90 5.46 0.12
N PHE A 87 -18.91 6.18 0.67
CA PHE A 87 -19.17 7.23 1.65
C PHE A 87 -19.98 8.39 1.08
N LEU A 88 -19.76 8.75 -0.19
CA LEU A 88 -20.57 9.75 -0.90
C LEU A 88 -22.02 9.29 -1.13
N MET A 89 -22.28 7.99 -1.23
CA MET A 89 -23.65 7.45 -1.34
C MET A 89 -24.38 7.40 0.02
N LEU A 90 -23.63 7.45 1.13
CA LEU A 90 -24.16 7.32 2.49
C LEU A 90 -24.41 8.66 3.19
N LEU A 91 -23.84 9.75 2.66
CA LEU A 91 -24.03 11.13 3.10
C LEU A 91 -25.19 11.78 2.32
#